data_AF-A0A9P8E568-F1
#
_entry.id   AF-A0A9P8E568-F1
#
_cell.length_a   1.000
_cell.length_b   1.000
_cell.length_c   1.000
_cell.angle_alpha   90.00
_cell.angle_beta   90.00
_cell.angle_gamma   90.00
#
_symmetry.space_group_name_H-M   'P 1'
#
loop_
_entity.id
_entity.type
_entity.pdbx_description
1 polymer ?
#
loop_
_entity_poly.entity_id
_entity_poly.type
_entity_poly.pdbx_seq_one_letter_code
_entity_poly.pdbx_strand_id
1 'polypeptide(L)' 'MAARTESLTQPSSHIPTPIIYNMGVPFDYAPERPEHIDAILNGLDRYNPETTTVFQDYVVSQCENQTYDCYANLALLKL' A
#
# COMPACT_ATOMS: atom_id res chain seq x y z
N MET A 1 -48.15 -4.66 43.28
CA MET A 1 -46.84 -3.99 43.16
C MET A 1 -45.89 -4.92 42.42
N ALA A 2 -45.87 -4.88 41.09
CA ALA A 2 -44.84 -5.49 40.25
C ALA A 2 -44.86 -4.76 38.92
N ALA A 3 -44.01 -3.75 38.77
CA ALA A 3 -43.85 -3.00 37.53
C ALA A 3 -43.15 -3.89 36.49
N ARG A 4 -43.85 -4.19 35.39
CA ARG A 4 -43.26 -4.82 34.20
C ARG A 4 -42.35 -3.79 33.54
N THR A 5 -41.06 -4.08 33.46
CA THR A 5 -40.06 -3.28 32.77
C THR A 5 -40.10 -3.66 31.29
N GLU A 6 -40.65 -2.80 30.45
CA GLU A 6 -40.63 -2.94 28.99
C GLU A 6 -39.21 -2.64 28.49
N SER A 7 -38.53 -3.63 27.92
CA SER A 7 -37.23 -3.45 27.28
C SER A 7 -37.44 -2.88 25.88
N LEU A 8 -36.99 -1.65 25.68
CA LEU A 8 -37.07 -0.92 24.42
C LEU A 8 -36.06 -1.51 23.43
N THR A 9 -36.52 -2.32 22.49
CA THR A 9 -35.72 -2.79 21.34
C THR A 9 -35.30 -1.58 20.51
N GLN A 10 -33.99 -1.30 20.47
CA GLN A 10 -33.43 -0.20 19.66
C GLN A 10 -33.60 -0.50 18.16
N PRO A 11 -33.96 0.49 17.32
CA PRO A 11 -34.07 0.30 15.89
C PRO A 11 -32.69 0.13 15.26
N SER A 12 -32.51 -0.98 14.52
CA SER A 12 -31.28 -1.29 13.78
C SER A 12 -30.97 -0.19 12.76
N SER A 13 -29.94 0.61 13.01
CA SER A 13 -29.36 1.50 12.00
C SER A 13 -28.47 0.67 11.06
N HIS A 14 -29.08 -0.01 10.09
CA HIS A 14 -28.34 -0.49 8.91
C HIS A 14 -27.95 0.72 8.06
N ILE A 15 -26.89 1.40 8.47
CA ILE A 15 -26.14 2.30 7.60
C ILE A 15 -25.47 1.40 6.55
N PRO A 16 -25.75 1.57 5.25
CA PRO A 16 -24.96 0.90 4.23
C PRO A 16 -23.51 1.35 4.42
N THR A 17 -22.62 0.42 4.74
CA THR A 17 -21.19 0.69 4.84
C THR A 17 -20.73 1.43 3.60
N PRO A 18 -20.00 2.55 3.72
CA PRO A 18 -19.43 3.20 2.56
C PRO A 18 -18.53 2.18 1.86
N ILE A 19 -18.63 2.10 0.53
CA ILE A 19 -17.66 1.41 -0.31
C ILE A 19 -16.30 2.09 -0.13
N ILE A 20 -15.55 1.68 0.90
CA ILE A 20 -14.14 2.03 1.11
C ILE A 20 -13.34 1.27 0.05
N TYR A 21 -13.17 1.86 -1.12
CA TYR A 21 -12.11 1.43 -2.04
C TYR A 21 -10.76 1.84 -1.40
N ASN A 22 -10.08 0.86 -0.78
CA ASN A 22 -8.61 0.76 -0.72
C ASN A 22 -7.75 1.82 0.03
N MET A 23 -8.26 2.58 1.01
CA MET A 23 -7.38 3.48 1.79
C MET A 23 -6.83 2.80 3.06
N GLY A 24 -5.77 2.02 2.93
CA GLY A 24 -5.10 1.40 4.08
C GLY A 24 -3.60 1.11 3.95
N VAL A 25 -3.01 1.29 2.76
CA VAL A 25 -1.62 0.93 2.51
C VAL A 25 -0.88 2.17 2.01
N PRO A 26 0.22 2.60 2.66
CA PRO A 26 0.93 3.81 2.25
C PRO A 26 1.58 3.57 0.88
N PHE A 27 1.74 4.65 0.10
CA PHE A 27 2.15 4.56 -1.31
C PHE A 27 3.55 3.93 -1.48
N ASP A 28 4.39 4.04 -0.47
CA ASP A 28 5.75 3.52 -0.42
C ASP A 28 5.85 2.11 0.17
N TYR A 29 4.73 1.49 0.53
CA TYR A 29 4.71 0.12 1.07
C TYR A 29 4.77 -0.91 -0.05
N ALA A 30 5.84 -1.70 -0.04
CA ALA A 30 6.03 -2.87 -0.88
C ALA A 30 6.66 -3.99 -0.03
N PRO A 31 5.90 -5.00 0.40
CA PRO A 31 6.41 -6.05 1.28
C PRO A 31 7.43 -6.97 0.60
N GLU A 32 7.35 -7.12 -0.73
CA GLU A 32 8.29 -7.89 -1.53
C GLU A 32 9.51 -7.08 -1.97
N ARG A 33 9.69 -5.85 -1.45
CA ARG A 33 10.84 -5.01 -1.78
C ARG A 33 12.13 -5.63 -1.24
N PRO A 34 13.13 -5.91 -2.10
CA PRO A 34 14.44 -6.34 -1.65
C PRO A 34 15.16 -5.24 -0.87
N GLU A 35 15.98 -5.63 0.11
CA GLU A 35 16.75 -4.69 0.94
C GLU A 35 17.64 -3.74 0.12
N HIS A 36 18.24 -4.23 -0.98
CA HIS A 36 19.07 -3.38 -1.84
C HIS A 36 18.27 -2.28 -2.55
N ILE A 37 17.02 -2.54 -2.93
CA ILE A 37 16.13 -1.54 -3.53
C ILE A 37 15.72 -0.50 -2.48
N ASP A 38 15.41 -0.96 -1.27
CA ASP A 38 15.06 -0.07 -0.16
C ASP A 38 16.24 0.87 0.21
N ALA A 39 17.45 0.33 0.24
CA ALA A 39 18.67 1.11 0.49
C ALA A 39 18.89 2.20 -0.58
N ILE A 40 18.69 1.89 -1.86
CA ILE A 40 18.81 2.88 -2.94
C ILE A 40 17.74 3.96 -2.80
N LEU A 41 16.48 3.58 -2.57
CA LEU A 41 15.33 4.49 -2.48
C LEU A 41 15.39 5.46 -1.29
N ASN A 42 15.92 4.99 -0.16
CA ASN A 42 16.12 5.79 1.05
C ASN A 42 17.48 6.52 1.06
N GLY A 43 18.38 6.17 0.14
CA GLY A 43 19.72 6.75 0.00
C GLY A 43 19.82 7.89 -1.01
N LEU A 44 21.05 8.40 -1.17
CA LEU A 44 21.39 9.36 -2.22
C LEU A 44 21.47 8.70 -3.60
N ASP A 45 21.70 7.38 -3.64
CA ASP A 45 21.87 6.61 -4.86
C ASP A 45 20.61 6.61 -5.75
N ARG A 46 19.41 6.93 -5.21
CA ARG A 46 18.20 7.15 -6.01
C ARG A 46 18.29 8.26 -7.05
N TYR A 47 19.29 9.14 -6.97
CA TYR A 47 19.57 10.18 -7.97
C TYR A 47 20.77 9.83 -8.85
N ASN A 48 21.42 8.69 -8.62
CA ASN A 48 22.53 8.23 -9.43
C ASN A 48 22.00 7.49 -10.66
N PRO A 49 22.26 7.97 -11.89
CA PRO A 49 21.81 7.31 -13.12
C PRO A 49 22.39 5.90 -13.30
N GLU A 50 23.47 5.53 -12.62
CA GLU A 50 23.98 4.16 -12.64
C GLU A 50 23.01 3.15 -12.02
N THR A 51 22.10 3.60 -11.15
CA THR A 51 21.07 2.75 -10.53
C THR A 51 19.87 2.47 -11.45
N THR A 52 19.78 3.16 -12.59
CA THR A 52 18.68 2.98 -13.57
C THR A 52 18.54 1.52 -14.00
N THR A 53 19.65 0.85 -14.30
CA THR A 53 19.63 -0.58 -14.71
C THR A 53 19.06 -1.47 -13.60
N VAL A 54 19.42 -1.21 -12.34
CA VAL A 54 18.92 -1.96 -11.18
C VAL A 54 17.39 -1.85 -11.06
N PHE A 55 16.86 -0.64 -11.24
CA PHE A 55 15.41 -0.43 -11.20
C PHE A 55 14.69 -1.04 -12.41
N GLN A 56 15.30 -1.05 -13.59
CA GLN A 56 14.73 -1.73 -14.77
C GLN A 56 14.63 -3.23 -14.55
N ASP A 57 15.71 -3.86 -14.06
CA ASP A 57 15.71 -5.29 -13.72
C ASP A 57 14.67 -5.61 -12.64
N TYR A 58 14.50 -4.71 -11.66
CA TYR A 58 13.49 -4.87 -10.62
C TYR A 58 12.06 -4.80 -11.18
N VAL A 59 11.77 -3.90 -12.13
CA VAL A 59 10.47 -3.84 -12.82
C VAL A 59 10.17 -5.12 -13.60
N VAL A 60 11.18 -5.73 -14.23
CA VAL A 60 11.02 -7.03 -14.89
C VAL A 60 10.61 -8.09 -13.87
N SER A 61 11.31 -8.19 -12.73
CA SER A 61 10.93 -9.11 -11.66
C SER A 61 9.53 -8.84 -11.11
N GLN A 62 9.11 -7.58 -10.97
CA GLN A 62 7.73 -7.25 -10.58
C GLN A 62 6.70 -7.86 -11.53
N CYS A 63 6.96 -7.80 -12.84
CA CYS A 63 6.07 -8.35 -13.86
C CYS A 63 6.04 -9.89 -13.83
N GLU A 64 7.18 -10.54 -13.62
CA GLU A 64 7.30 -12.00 -13.51
C GLU A 64 6.63 -12.54 -12.25
N ASN A 65 6.77 -11.84 -11.13
CA ASN A 65 6.26 -12.23 -9.82
C ASN A 65 4.86 -11.69 -9.52
N GLN A 66 4.28 -10.89 -10.43
CA GLN A 66 3.00 -10.19 -10.23
C GLN A 66 2.99 -9.32 -8.95
N THR A 67 4.12 -8.71 -8.62
CA THR A 67 4.26 -7.76 -7.50
C THR A 67 4.20 -6.33 -8.01
N TYR A 68 4.03 -5.37 -7.10
CA TYR A 68 3.93 -3.97 -7.47
C TYR A 68 4.57 -3.08 -6.41
N ASP A 69 5.54 -2.28 -6.84
CA ASP A 69 6.18 -1.27 -6.01
C ASP A 69 6.16 0.07 -6.73
N CYS A 70 5.15 0.89 -6.41
CA CYS A 70 4.98 2.17 -7.07
C CYS A 70 6.11 3.16 -6.74
N TYR A 71 6.75 3.03 -5.58
CA TYR A 71 7.81 3.94 -5.17
C TYR A 71 9.10 3.70 -5.96
N ALA A 72 9.47 2.43 -6.16
CA ALA A 72 10.56 2.06 -7.06
C ALA A 72 10.29 2.51 -8.51
N ASN A 73 9.07 2.32 -9.00
CA ASN A 73 8.70 2.69 -10.36
C ASN A 73 8.74 4.20 -10.57
N LEU A 74 8.32 4.98 -9.57
CA LEU A 74 8.44 6.44 -9.59
C LEU A 74 9.90 6.90 -9.52
N ALA A 75 10.77 6.21 -8.79
CA ALA A 75 12.19 6.53 -8.76
C ALA A 75 12.85 6.32 -10.14
N LEU A 76 12.51 5.22 -10.82
CA LEU A 76 12.96 4.98 -12.19
C LEU A 76 12.52 6.08 -13.16
N LEU A 77 11.26 6.53 -13.07
CA LEU A 77 10.74 7.61 -13.92
C LEU A 77 11.32 8.99 -13.62
N LYS A 78 11.93 9.18 -12.44
CA LYS A 78 12.57 10.45 -12.04
C LYS A 78 14.00 10.60 -12.53
N LEU A 79 14.68 9.48 -12.80
CA LEU A 79 16.03 9.42 -13.36
C LEU A 79 15.99 9.70 -14.87
#